data_AF-A0A442XVF2-F1
#
_entry.id   AF-A0A442XVF2-F1
#
_cell.length_a   1.000
_cell.length_b   1.000
_cell.length_c   1.000
_cell.angle_alpha   90.00
_cell.angle_beta   90.00
_cell.angle_gamma   90.00
#
_symmetry.space_group_name_H-M   'P 1'
#
loop_
_entity.id
_entity.type
_entity.pdbx_description
1 polymer ?
#
loop_
_entity_poly.entity_id
_entity_poly.type
_entity_poly.pdbx_seq_one_letter_code
_entity_poly.pdbx_strand_id
1 'polypeptide(L)'
;MPVDYRLSKVVIKSFRGIDYFELELQPGFPTVLIGTNNAGKTTVLNAIALAFHQAEFYNWSPAETDYSAIRRAAGQKNFWFKSIFKLAVNWRCLPSGQSVMQRSFTESKS
;
A
#
# COMPACT_ATOMS: atom_id res chain seq x y z
N MET A 1 15.88 -14.35 -19.46
CA MET A 1 15.10 -13.15 -19.81
C MET A 1 14.51 -12.57 -18.54
N PRO A 2 14.54 -11.25 -18.33
CA PRO A 2 13.97 -10.64 -17.13
C PRO A 2 12.43 -10.77 -17.15
N VAL A 3 11.85 -11.12 -16.01
CA VAL A 3 10.40 -11.16 -15.81
C VAL A 3 9.95 -9.77 -15.37
N ASP A 4 9.05 -9.15 -16.14
CA ASP A 4 8.51 -7.82 -15.84
C ASP A 4 7.21 -7.93 -15.02
N TYR A 5 7.20 -7.30 -13.84
CA TYR A 5 6.07 -7.28 -12.92
C TYR A 5 5.51 -5.86 -12.80
N ARG A 6 4.19 -5.74 -12.82
CA ARG A 6 3.47 -4.48 -12.65
C ARG A 6 2.62 -4.52 -11.40
N LEU A 7 2.61 -3.40 -10.67
CA LEU A 7 1.67 -3.19 -9.58
C LEU A 7 0.25 -3.15 -10.14
N SER A 8 -0.59 -4.08 -9.71
CA SER A 8 -1.95 -4.25 -10.21
C SER A 8 -3.00 -3.78 -9.21
N LYS A 9 -2.68 -3.85 -7.91
CA LYS A 9 -3.61 -3.51 -6.86
C LYS A 9 -2.87 -3.15 -5.57
N VAL A 10 -3.42 -2.17 -4.87
CA VAL A 10 -2.97 -1.73 -3.55
C VAL A 10 -4.15 -1.79 -2.60
N VAL A 11 -3.92 -2.36 -1.41
CA VAL A 11 -4.86 -2.35 -0.30
C VAL A 11 -4.17 -1.75 0.91
N ILE A 12 -4.80 -0.79 1.56
CA ILE A 12 -4.34 -0.11 2.77
C ILE A 12 -5.40 -0.34 3.86
N LYS A 13 -4.95 -0.73 5.05
CA LYS A 13 -5.81 -0.82 6.24
C LYS A 13 -5.21 -0.11 7.44
N SER A 14 -6.08 0.60 8.17
CA SER A 14 -5.80 1.21 9.47
C SER A 14 -4.62 2.18 9.53
N PHE A 15 -4.34 2.94 8.46
CA PHE A 15 -3.18 3.83 8.35
C PHE A 15 -3.59 5.32 8.24
N ARG A 16 -3.11 6.18 9.15
CA ARG A 16 -3.27 7.65 9.10
C ARG A 16 -4.67 8.14 8.71
N GLY A 17 -5.70 7.66 9.40
CA GLY A 17 -7.09 8.03 9.16
C GLY A 17 -7.76 7.34 7.97
N ILE A 18 -7.10 6.37 7.34
CA ILE A 18 -7.68 5.44 6.38
C ILE A 18 -8.06 4.16 7.14
N ASP A 19 -9.35 3.85 7.24
CA ASP A 19 -9.82 2.54 7.75
C ASP A 19 -9.54 1.43 6.73
N TYR A 20 -10.04 1.65 5.51
CA TYR A 20 -9.89 0.77 4.37
C TYR A 20 -9.78 1.58 3.09
N PHE A 21 -8.78 1.27 2.27
CA PHE A 21 -8.65 1.79 0.92
C PHE A 21 -8.16 0.70 -0.02
N GLU A 22 -8.75 0.64 -1.20
CA GLU A 22 -8.46 -0.37 -2.22
C GLU A 22 -8.43 0.32 -3.58
N LEU A 23 -7.35 0.11 -4.32
CA LEU A 23 -7.12 0.70 -5.62
C LEU A 23 -6.64 -0.36 -6.60
N GLU A 24 -7.38 -0.51 -7.69
CA GLU A 24 -6.97 -1.33 -8.84
C GLU A 24 -6.32 -0.45 -9.90
N LEU A 25 -5.11 -0.81 -10.31
CA LEU A 25 -4.30 -0.05 -11.27
C LEU A 25 -4.47 -0.69 -12.65
N GLN A 26 -5.05 0.07 -13.56
CA GLN A 26 -5.24 -0.37 -14.93
C GLN A 26 -3.92 -0.26 -15.72
N PRO A 27 -3.53 -1.30 -16.47
CA PRO A 27 -2.33 -1.26 -17.26
C PRO A 27 -2.45 -0.25 -18.40
N GLY A 28 -1.40 0.52 -18.64
CA GLY A 28 -1.33 1.47 -19.76
C GLY A 28 -2.13 2.75 -19.57
N PHE A 29 -2.71 2.98 -18.38
CA PHE A 29 -3.45 4.21 -18.08
C PHE A 29 -2.96 4.84 -16.77
N PRO A 30 -2.72 6.16 -16.73
CA PRO A 30 -2.35 6.84 -15.49
C PRO A 30 -3.51 6.81 -14.51
N THR A 31 -3.23 6.41 -13.27
CA THR A 31 -4.22 6.49 -12.18
C THR A 31 -4.04 7.81 -11.45
N VAL A 32 -5.14 8.57 -11.28
CA VAL A 32 -5.12 9.90 -10.66
C VAL A 32 -5.96 9.87 -9.38
N LEU A 33 -5.38 10.37 -8.28
CA LEU A 33 -6.09 10.56 -7.02
C LEU A 33 -6.65 11.99 -6.95
N ILE A 34 -7.98 12.13 -6.94
CA ILE A 34 -8.68 13.42 -6.93
C ILE A 34 -9.47 13.55 -5.63
N GLY A 35 -9.44 14.74 -5.03
CA GLY A 35 -10.18 15.06 -3.82
C GLY A 35 -9.75 16.39 -3.24
N THR A 36 -10.47 16.89 -2.24
CA THR A 36 -10.16 18.15 -1.54
C THR A 36 -8.81 18.08 -0.81
N ASN A 37 -8.28 19.24 -0.42
CA ASN A 37 -7.12 19.29 0.47
C ASN A 37 -7.43 18.50 1.74
N ASN A 38 -6.41 17.80 2.25
CA ASN A 38 -6.54 16.92 3.41
C ASN A 38 -7.43 15.67 3.24
N ALA A 39 -7.90 15.35 2.03
CA ALA A 39 -8.68 14.13 1.76
C ALA A 39 -7.87 12.81 1.82
N GLY A 40 -6.58 12.85 2.22
CA GLY A 40 -5.74 11.66 2.35
C GLY A 40 -4.98 11.23 1.08
N LYS A 41 -4.95 12.06 0.02
CA LYS A 41 -4.19 11.76 -1.22
C LYS A 41 -2.72 11.45 -0.96
N THR A 42 -2.03 12.34 -0.23
CA THR A 42 -0.62 12.14 0.16
C THR A 42 -0.46 10.93 1.09
N THR A 43 -1.45 10.65 1.93
CA THR A 43 -1.46 9.47 2.81
C THR A 43 -1.43 8.17 2.00
N VAL A 44 -2.21 8.07 0.93
CA VAL A 44 -2.20 6.91 0.03
C VAL A 44 -0.83 6.74 -0.64
N LEU A 45 -0.22 7.82 -1.13
CA LEU A 45 1.11 7.77 -1.74
C LEU A 45 2.19 7.35 -0.73
N ASN A 46 2.14 7.86 0.50
CA ASN A 46 3.05 7.48 1.58
C ASN A 46 2.92 5.99 1.94
N ALA A 47 1.69 5.46 2.02
CA ALA A 47 1.45 4.04 2.27
C ALA A 47 2.08 3.16 1.17
N ILE A 48 1.93 3.57 -0.09
CA ILE A 48 2.55 2.89 -1.23
C ILE A 48 4.08 2.96 -1.10
N ALA A 49 4.65 4.14 -0.83
CA ALA A 49 6.09 4.31 -0.67
C ALA A 49 6.67 3.46 0.46
N LEU A 50 5.97 3.38 1.60
CA LEU A 50 6.30 2.50 2.73
C LEU A 50 6.24 1.02 2.37
N ALA A 51 5.24 0.62 1.57
CA ALA A 51 5.14 -0.75 1.09
C ALA A 51 6.38 -1.14 0.26
N PHE A 52 6.98 -0.19 -0.46
CA PHE A 52 8.14 -0.40 -1.33
C PHE A 52 9.52 -0.14 -0.71
N HIS A 53 9.62 0.27 0.56
CA HIS A 53 10.90 0.75 1.14
C HIS A 53 11.60 1.79 0.26
N GLN A 54 10.87 2.80 -0.20
CA GLN A 54 11.49 3.92 -0.91
C GLN A 54 12.55 4.62 -0.04
N ALA A 55 13.53 5.26 -0.68
CA ALA A 55 14.74 5.76 -0.04
C ALA A 55 14.48 6.65 1.20
N GLU A 56 13.45 7.49 1.12
CA GLU A 56 13.00 8.39 2.19
C GLU A 56 12.47 7.66 3.44
N PHE A 57 12.17 6.37 3.33
CA PHE A 57 11.56 5.54 4.37
C PHE A 57 12.45 4.39 4.85
N TYR A 58 13.75 4.36 4.51
CA TYR A 58 14.67 3.31 5.01
C TYR A 58 14.75 3.27 6.54
N ASN A 59 14.78 4.44 7.18
CA ASN A 59 14.86 4.59 8.63
C ASN A 59 13.54 5.01 9.27
N TRP A 60 12.44 4.89 8.53
CA TRP A 60 11.14 5.24 9.08
C TRP A 60 10.66 4.16 10.05
N SER A 61 10.22 4.59 11.22
CA SER A 61 9.56 3.75 12.22
C SER A 61 8.13 4.24 12.44
N PRO A 62 7.17 3.34 12.72
CA PRO A 62 5.80 3.74 12.99
C PRO A 62 5.70 4.62 14.24
N ALA A 63 5.12 5.81 14.10
CA ALA A 63 4.74 6.67 15.21
C ALA A 63 3.27 6.44 15.61
N GLU A 64 2.87 6.89 16.79
CA GLU A 64 1.48 6.76 17.26
C GLU A 64 0.46 7.39 16.30
N THR A 65 0.85 8.46 15.59
CA THR A 65 0.00 9.16 14.61
C THR A 65 -0.18 8.40 13.29
N ASP A 66 0.59 7.32 13.08
CA ASP A 66 0.48 6.49 11.87
C ASP A 66 -0.67 5.48 11.95
N TYR A 67 -1.13 5.17 13.15
CA TYR A 67 -2.27 4.30 13.37
C TYR A 67 -3.58 5.06 13.13
N SER A 68 -4.58 4.37 12.59
CA SER A 68 -5.90 4.97 12.38
C SER A 68 -6.55 5.37 13.70
N ALA A 69 -6.75 6.67 13.90
CA ALA A 69 -7.48 7.22 15.05
C ALA A 69 -9.01 7.19 14.86
N ILE A 70 -9.53 6.48 13.85
CA ILE A 70 -10.97 6.39 13.61
C ILE A 70 -11.65 5.77 14.83
N ARG A 71 -12.70 6.43 15.35
CA ARG A 71 -13.38 6.03 16.61
C ARG A 71 -13.85 4.56 16.68
N ARG A 72 -14.07 3.87 15.55
CA ARG A 72 -14.38 2.43 15.50
C ARG A 72 -13.15 1.51 15.60
N ALA A 73 -12.00 2.01 15.18
CA ALA A 73 -10.71 1.32 15.22
C ALA A 73 -9.76 1.92 16.27
N ALA A 74 -10.27 2.79 17.15
CA ALA A 74 -9.50 3.44 18.21
C ALA A 74 -8.93 2.36 19.14
N GLY A 75 -7.64 2.03 18.96
CA GLY A 75 -6.96 0.94 19.65
C GLY A 75 -6.34 -0.11 18.72
N GLN A 76 -6.55 -0.06 17.40
CA GLN A 76 -5.79 -0.89 16.46
C GLN A 76 -4.36 -0.37 16.34
N LYS A 77 -3.47 -0.98 17.14
CA LYS A 77 -2.01 -0.78 17.12
C LYS A 77 -1.34 -1.55 15.99
N ASN A 78 -2.07 -1.78 14.90
CA ASN A 78 -1.56 -2.45 13.72
C ASN A 78 -2.14 -1.82 12.45
N PHE A 79 -1.30 -1.70 11.45
CA PHE A 79 -1.71 -1.34 10.09
C PHE A 79 -0.97 -2.23 9.10
N TRP A 80 -1.53 -2.36 7.91
CA TRP A 80 -0.88 -3.16 6.89
C TRP A 80 -1.19 -2.64 5.49
N PHE A 81 -0.25 -2.96 4.60
CA PHE A 81 -0.30 -2.66 3.19
C PHE A 81 -0.17 -3.96 2.42
N LYS A 82 -0.96 -4.12 1.36
CA LYS A 82 -0.85 -5.24 0.44
C LYS A 82 -0.74 -4.71 -0.97
N SER A 83 0.38 -5.03 -1.60
CA SER A 83 0.69 -4.73 -3.00
C SER A 83 0.63 -6.03 -3.80
N ILE A 84 -0.21 -6.08 -4.82
CA ILE A 84 -0.37 -7.25 -5.67
C ILE A 84 0.25 -6.93 -7.03
N PHE A 85 1.18 -7.77 -7.46
CA PHE A 85 1.85 -7.66 -8.74
C PHE A 85 1.34 -8.72 -9.71
N LYS A 86 1.16 -8.30 -10.96
CA LYS A 86 0.85 -9.17 -12.09
C LYS A 86 1.98 -9.07 -13.11
N LEU A 87 2.14 -10.10 -13.93
CA LEU A 87 3.04 -10.06 -15.07
C LEU A 87 2.62 -8.92 -16.01
N ALA A 88 3.61 -8.12 -16.44
CA ALA A 88 3.41 -6.99 -17.34
C ALA A 88 2.93 -7.42 -18.73
N VAL A 89 3.30 -8.63 -19.13
CA VAL A 89 3.03 -9.21 -20.45
C VAL A 89 2.51 -10.62 -20.23
N ASN A 90 1.48 -10.99 -20.99
CA ASN A 90 0.83 -12.30 -20.88
C ASN A 90 1.61 -13.33 -21.71
N TRP A 91 2.73 -13.83 -21.17
CA TRP A 91 3.51 -14.89 -21.81
C TRP A 91 2.79 -16.21 -21.53
N ARG A 92 2.25 -16.86 -22.57
CA ARG A 92 1.52 -18.14 -22.45
C ARG A 92 2.32 -19.26 -21.76
N CYS A 93 3.63 -19.10 -21.64
CA CYS A 93 4.58 -20.08 -21.12
C CYS A 93 5.06 -19.82 -19.68
N LEU A 94 4.63 -18.73 -19.02
CA LEU A 94 4.90 -18.53 -17.59
C LEU A 94 3.64 -18.85 -16.78
N PRO A 95 3.77 -19.48 -15.59
CA PRO A 95 2.62 -19.62 -14.70
C PRO A 95 2.04 -18.23 -14.47
N SER A 96 0.71 -18.11 -14.51
CA SER A 96 -0.06 -16.87 -14.32
C SER A 96 0.01 -16.33 -12.89
N GLY A 97 1.16 -16.49 -12.24
CA GLY A 97 1.40 -16.21 -10.83
C GLY A 97 1.17 -14.74 -10.52
N GLN A 98 0.33 -14.49 -9.53
CA GLN A 98 0.29 -13.21 -8.85
C GLN A 98 1.32 -13.24 -7.73
N SER A 99 2.20 -12.25 -7.71
CA SER A 99 3.12 -12.06 -6.59
C SER A 99 2.45 -11.11 -5.61
N VAL A 100 2.33 -11.53 -4.36
CA VAL A 100 1.71 -10.73 -3.30
C VAL A 100 2.79 -10.28 -2.34
N MET A 101 2.91 -8.97 -2.16
CA MET A 101 3.74 -8.37 -1.14
C MET A 101 2.83 -7.80 -0.07
N GLN A 102 2.88 -8.35 1.15
CA GLN A 102 2.14 -7.83 2.29
C GLN A 102 3.13 -7.37 3.37
N ARG A 103 2.85 -6.20 3.94
CA ARG A 103 3.60 -5.64 5.05
C ARG A 103 2.66 -5.27 6.16
N SER A 104 2.96 -5.75 7.34
CA SER A 104 2.19 -5.46 8.54
C SER A 104 3.12 -4.81 9.54
N PHE A 105 2.65 -3.75 10.17
CA PHE A 105 3.35 -3.01 11.19
C PHE A 105 2.52 -3.09 12.46
N THR A 106 3.20 -3.34 13.57
CA THR A 106 2.62 -3.43 14.90
C THR A 106 3.43 -2.58 15.84
N GLU A 107 2.77 -1.89 16.75
CA GLU A 107 3.45 -1.15 17.80
C GLU A 107 4.24 -2.13 18.68
N SER A 108 5.56 -1.93 18.80
CA SER A 108 6.37 -2.69 19.74
C SER A 108 6.14 -2.13 21.14
N LYS A 109 5.61 -2.95 22.05
CA LYS A 109 5.60 -2.58 23.48
C LYS A 109 7.04 -2.48 23.97
N SER A 110 7.50 -1.28 24.30
CA SER A 110 8.68 -1.03 25.14
C SER A 110 8.32 -1.21 26.60
#